data_AF-A0A376MVX8-F1
#
_entry.id   AF-A0A376MVX8-F1
#
_cell.length_a   1.000
_cell.length_b   1.000
_cell.length_c   1.000
_cell.angle_alpha   90.00
_cell.angle_beta   90.00
_cell.angle_gamma   90.00
#
_symmetry.space_group_name_H-M   'P 1'
#
loop_
_entity.id
_entity.type
_entity.pdbx_description
1 polymer ?
#
loop_
_entity_poly.entity_id
_entity_poly.type
_entity_poly.pdbx_seq_one_letter_code
_entity_poly.pdbx_strand_id
1 'polypeptide(L)'
;MARIIVVTSGKGGVGKTTSSAAIATGLAQKGKKTVVIDFDIGLRNLDLIMGCERRVVYDFVNVIQGDATLNQALIKDKRTEISIFFRHRKLAIKMPSPVKGSPKFLMI
;
A
#
# COMPACT_ATOMS: atom_id res chain seq x y z
N MET A 1 3.27 5.60 -18.05
CA MET A 1 3.08 6.65 -17.03
C MET A 1 2.18 6.17 -15.90
N ALA A 2 2.55 6.40 -14.64
CA ALA A 2 1.78 6.01 -13.45
C ALA A 2 0.69 7.04 -13.11
N ARG A 3 -0.48 6.58 -12.65
CA ARG A 3 -1.51 7.45 -12.05
C ARG A 3 -1.49 7.21 -10.55
N ILE A 4 -1.30 8.29 -9.80
CA ILE A 4 -1.27 8.27 -8.33
C ILE A 4 -2.57 8.89 -7.86
N ILE A 5 -3.26 8.19 -6.97
CA ILE A 5 -4.49 8.65 -6.34
C ILE A 5 -4.24 8.63 -4.83
N VAL A 6 -4.59 9.72 -4.15
CA VAL A 6 -4.44 9.85 -2.69
C VAL A 6 -5.82 9.87 -2.08
N VAL A 7 -6.07 9.01 -1.09
CA VAL A 7 -7.34 8.95 -0.36
C VAL A 7 -7.14 9.46 1.07
N THR A 8 -7.56 10.68 1.33
CA THR A 8 -7.35 11.36 2.62
C THR A 8 -8.65 11.86 3.26
N SER A 9 -8.61 12.17 4.56
CA SER A 9 -9.71 12.73 5.36
C SER A 9 -9.20 13.20 6.71
N GLY A 10 -9.74 14.30 7.21
CA GLY A 10 -9.45 14.85 8.53
C GLY A 10 -10.11 14.12 9.71
N LYS A 11 -10.91 13.07 9.46
CA LYS A 11 -11.57 12.26 10.51
C LYS A 11 -11.16 10.79 10.45
N GLY A 12 -11.05 10.16 11.62
CA GLY A 12 -10.91 8.70 11.75
C GLY A 12 -12.21 7.98 11.41
N GLY A 13 -12.12 6.72 10.96
CA GLY A 13 -13.30 5.85 10.78
C GLY A 13 -14.20 6.15 9.56
N VAL A 14 -13.85 7.11 8.68
CA VAL A 14 -14.69 7.45 7.51
C VAL A 14 -14.60 6.48 6.33
N GLY A 15 -13.88 5.36 6.48
CA GLY A 15 -13.78 4.33 5.44
C GLY A 15 -12.64 4.51 4.42
N LYS A 16 -11.66 5.41 4.65
CA LYS A 16 -10.52 5.63 3.72
C LYS A 16 -9.85 4.33 3.27
N THR A 17 -9.45 3.49 4.23
CA THR A 17 -8.76 2.23 3.97
C THR A 17 -9.65 1.26 3.22
N THR A 18 -10.92 1.14 3.64
CA THR A 18 -11.92 0.26 3.00
C THR A 18 -12.17 0.65 1.55
N SER A 19 -12.41 1.93 1.29
CA SER A 19 -12.62 2.44 -0.08
C SER A 19 -11.37 2.25 -0.94
N SER A 20 -10.18 2.46 -0.39
CA SER A 20 -8.93 2.29 -1.13
C SER A 20 -8.66 0.85 -1.49
N ALA A 21 -8.88 -0.09 -0.56
CA ALA A 21 -8.80 -1.53 -0.83
C ALA A 21 -9.78 -1.95 -1.93
N ALA A 22 -11.04 -1.50 -1.85
CA ALA A 22 -12.08 -1.82 -2.82
C ALA A 22 -11.77 -1.26 -4.22
N ILE A 23 -11.38 0.02 -4.30
CA ILE A 23 -11.00 0.68 -5.57
C ILE A 23 -9.80 -0.03 -6.19
N ALA A 24 -8.77 -0.32 -5.40
CA ALA A 24 -7.58 -0.97 -5.92
C ALA A 24 -7.87 -2.38 -6.43
N THR A 25 -8.67 -3.15 -5.69
CA THR A 25 -9.12 -4.48 -6.09
C THR A 25 -9.91 -4.42 -7.40
N GLY A 26 -10.86 -3.49 -7.53
CA GLY A 26 -11.64 -3.30 -8.75
C GLY A 26 -10.78 -2.90 -9.96
N LEU A 27 -9.74 -2.09 -9.76
CA LEU A 27 -8.77 -1.75 -10.81
C LEU A 27 -7.94 -2.98 -11.23
N ALA A 28 -7.46 -3.76 -10.25
CA ALA A 28 -6.72 -4.99 -10.52
C ALA A 28 -7.57 -6.02 -11.28
N GLN A 29 -8.83 -6.22 -10.88
CA GLN A 29 -9.78 -7.09 -11.57
C GLN A 29 -10.04 -6.65 -13.03
N LYS A 30 -9.92 -5.35 -13.33
CA LYS A 30 -9.98 -4.81 -14.69
C LYS A 30 -8.64 -4.91 -15.45
N GLY A 31 -7.73 -5.77 -15.01
CA GLY A 31 -6.43 -6.00 -15.62
C GLY A 31 -5.44 -4.85 -15.47
N LYS A 32 -5.69 -3.89 -14.56
CA LYS A 32 -4.74 -2.79 -14.31
C LYS A 32 -3.73 -3.24 -13.27
N LYS A 33 -2.44 -3.16 -13.60
CA LYS A 33 -1.35 -3.27 -12.62
C LYS A 33 -1.53 -2.19 -11.55
N THR A 34 -1.95 -2.61 -10.37
CA THR A 34 -2.38 -1.72 -9.29
C THR A 34 -1.59 -2.06 -8.03
N VAL A 35 -1.08 -1.03 -7.38
CA VAL A 35 -0.52 -1.15 -6.04
C VAL A 35 -1.39 -0.34 -5.08
N VAL A 36 -1.70 -0.86 -3.91
CA VAL A 36 -2.31 -0.10 -2.82
C VAL A 36 -1.34 -0.02 -1.64
N ILE A 37 -1.18 1.19 -1.11
CA ILE A 37 -0.27 1.48 -0.01
C ILE A 37 -1.05 2.03 1.18
N ASP A 38 -0.77 1.53 2.37
CA ASP A 38 -1.26 2.08 3.63
C ASP A 38 -0.18 2.92 4.33
N PHE A 39 -0.36 4.24 4.42
CA PHE A 39 0.49 5.10 5.26
C PHE A 39 -0.12 5.46 6.61
N ASP A 40 -1.25 4.86 7.01
CA ASP A 40 -1.83 5.11 8.32
C ASP A 40 -0.94 4.52 9.44
N ILE A 41 -0.38 5.41 10.26
CA ILE A 41 0.52 5.06 11.37
C ILE A 41 -0.29 4.52 12.57
N GLY A 42 -1.58 4.86 12.66
CA GLY A 42 -2.41 4.63 13.84
C GLY A 42 -2.96 3.22 13.95
N LEU A 43 -3.40 2.61 12.84
CA LEU A 43 -4.14 1.35 12.86
C LEU A 43 -3.78 0.47 11.64
N ARG A 44 -3.43 -0.81 11.91
CA ARG A 44 -3.17 -1.85 10.89
C ARG A 44 -4.49 -2.31 10.29
N ASN A 45 -5.00 -1.60 9.30
CA ASN A 45 -6.32 -1.90 8.73
C ASN A 45 -6.25 -2.50 7.34
N LEU A 46 -5.32 -2.08 6.47
CA LEU A 46 -5.30 -2.59 5.10
C LEU A 46 -4.88 -4.06 5.04
N ASP A 47 -3.92 -4.49 5.85
CA ASP A 47 -3.41 -5.86 5.85
C ASP A 47 -4.47 -6.86 6.32
N LEU A 48 -5.27 -6.48 7.31
CA LEU A 48 -6.44 -7.21 7.77
C LEU A 48 -7.53 -7.27 6.70
N ILE A 49 -7.90 -6.13 6.10
CA ILE A 49 -8.91 -6.07 5.04
C ILE A 49 -8.51 -6.95 3.84
N MET A 50 -7.22 -6.97 3.51
CA MET A 50 -6.69 -7.75 2.40
C MET A 50 -6.31 -9.19 2.80
N GLY A 51 -6.49 -9.60 4.06
CA GLY A 51 -6.19 -10.96 4.54
C GLY A 51 -4.74 -11.37 4.32
N CYS A 52 -3.80 -10.47 4.61
CA CYS A 52 -2.37 -10.66 4.37
C CYS A 52 -1.49 -10.32 5.57
N GLU A 53 -2.08 -10.10 6.75
CA GLU A 53 -1.43 -9.70 7.99
C GLU A 53 -0.30 -10.62 8.45
N ARG A 54 -0.38 -11.91 8.10
CA ARG A 54 0.66 -12.93 8.41
C ARG A 54 1.79 -12.99 7.38
N ARG A 55 1.69 -12.24 6.28
CA ARG A 55 2.64 -12.22 5.16
C ARG A 55 3.49 -10.95 5.13
N VAL A 56 3.22 -10.00 6.03
CA VAL A 56 4.00 -8.77 6.17
C VAL A 56 5.28 -9.09 6.94
N VAL A 57 6.38 -9.26 6.20
CA VAL A 57 7.72 -9.53 6.75
C VAL A 57 8.58 -8.28 6.76
N TYR A 58 8.53 -7.51 5.66
CA TYR A 58 9.22 -6.23 5.51
C TYR A 58 8.21 -5.13 5.21
N ASP A 59 8.49 -3.93 5.71
CA ASP A 59 7.67 -2.75 5.49
C ASP A 59 8.49 -1.60 4.90
N PHE A 60 7.83 -0.46 4.66
CA PHE A 60 8.46 0.74 4.10
C PHE A 60 9.72 1.23 4.82
N VAL A 61 9.77 1.08 6.15
CA VAL A 61 10.92 1.50 6.96
C VAL A 61 12.14 0.64 6.62
N ASN A 62 11.98 -0.69 6.50
CA ASN A 62 13.07 -1.57 6.08
C ASN A 62 13.58 -1.21 4.69
N VAL A 63 12.68 -0.82 3.77
CA VAL A 63 13.07 -0.39 2.42
C VAL A 63 13.88 0.90 2.44
N ILE A 64 13.48 1.88 3.25
CA ILE A 64 14.21 3.16 3.37
C ILE A 64 15.55 2.99 4.09
N GLN A 65 15.63 2.09 5.06
CA GLN A 65 16.85 1.81 5.80
C GLN A 65 17.85 0.95 5.02
N GLY A 66 17.42 0.33 3.92
CA GLY A 66 18.24 -0.55 3.10
C GLY A 66 18.27 -2.01 3.56
N ASP A 67 17.49 -2.34 4.60
CA ASP A 67 17.37 -3.70 5.15
C ASP A 67 16.57 -4.64 4.23
N ALA A 68 15.75 -4.09 3.33
CA ALA A 68 14.96 -4.84 2.37
C ALA A 68 14.82 -4.09 1.03
N THR A 69 14.65 -4.84 -0.05
CA THR A 69 14.25 -4.27 -1.34
C THR A 69 12.76 -3.99 -1.38
N LEU A 70 12.33 -3.04 -2.23
CA LEU A 70 10.91 -2.77 -2.45
C LEU A 70 10.12 -4.03 -2.83
N ASN A 71 10.71 -4.92 -3.63
CA ASN A 71 10.06 -6.17 -4.05
C ASN A 71 9.84 -7.14 -2.88
N GLN A 72 10.74 -7.18 -1.89
CA GLN A 72 10.58 -8.02 -0.70
C GLN A 72 9.48 -7.51 0.25
N ALA A 73 9.25 -6.20 0.25
CA ALA A 73 8.20 -5.57 1.04
C ALA A 73 6.84 -5.48 0.31
N LEU A 74 6.78 -5.80 -0.99
CA LEU A 74 5.53 -5.91 -1.74
C LEU A 74 4.90 -7.30 -1.55
N ILE A 75 3.64 -7.31 -1.12
CA ILE A 75 2.84 -8.52 -1.00
C ILE A 75 1.92 -8.65 -2.19
N LYS A 76 2.01 -9.76 -2.92
CA LYS A 76 1.02 -10.08 -3.94
C LYS A 76 -0.24 -10.67 -3.29
N ASP A 77 -1.39 -10.15 -3.66
CA ASP A 77 -2.65 -10.79 -3.32
C ASP A 77 -2.78 -12.13 -4.06
N LYS A 78 -3.45 -13.11 -3.44
CA LYS A 78 -3.63 -14.44 -4.04
C LYS A 78 -4.83 -14.50 -5.00
N ARG A 79 -5.76 -13.56 -4.90
CA ARG A 79 -7.05 -13.58 -5.61
C ARG A 79 -7.01 -12.69 -6.85
N THR A 80 -6.15 -11.67 -6.86
CA THR A 80 -6.05 -10.69 -7.92
C THR A 80 -4.61 -10.24 -8.16
N GLU A 81 -4.32 -9.70 -9.35
CA GLU A 81 -3.02 -9.11 -9.72
C GLU A 81 -2.77 -7.72 -9.05
N ILE A 82 -3.18 -7.57 -7.78
CA ILE A 82 -2.86 -6.40 -6.96
C ILE A 82 -1.60 -6.70 -6.13
N SER A 83 -0.69 -5.73 -6.10
CA SER A 83 0.41 -5.72 -5.14
C SER A 83 0.06 -4.78 -3.99
N ILE A 84 0.44 -5.14 -2.79
CA ILE A 84 0.08 -4.42 -1.58
C ILE A 84 1.37 -4.05 -0.87
N PHE A 85 1.43 -2.83 -0.38
CA PHE A 85 2.58 -2.32 0.33
C PHE A 85 2.15 -1.73 1.66
N PHE A 86 2.88 -2.04 2.72
CA PHE A 86 2.52 -1.65 4.08
C PHE A 86 3.61 -0.80 4.71
N ARG A 87 3.18 0.10 5.58
CA ARG A 87 4.04 0.77 6.55
C ARG A 87 3.81 0.16 7.92
N HIS A 88 4.87 -0.05 8.71
CA HIS A 88 4.76 -0.46 10.11
C HIS A 88 4.96 0.72 11.09
N ARG A 89 4.50 0.49 12.34
CA ARG A 89 4.18 1.44 13.43
C ARG A 89 5.26 2.43 13.91
N LYS A 90 6.45 2.54 13.32
CA LYS A 90 7.49 3.48 13.81
C LYS A 90 8.11 4.20 12.64
N LEU A 91 7.99 5.53 12.56
CA LEU A 91 8.23 6.19 11.30
C LEU A 91 7.21 7.26 10.94
N ALA A 92 7.40 8.56 11.17
CA ALA A 92 6.76 9.63 10.39
C ALA A 92 7.79 10.09 9.33
N ILE A 93 7.85 9.45 8.16
CA ILE A 93 8.85 9.75 7.12
C ILE A 93 8.21 10.64 6.04
N LYS A 94 8.93 11.69 5.64
CA LYS A 94 8.62 12.57 4.52
C LYS A 94 8.83 11.79 3.21
N MET A 95 7.80 11.65 2.39
CA MET A 95 7.87 10.78 1.21
C MET A 95 8.82 11.34 0.14
N PRO A 96 9.78 10.53 -0.37
CA PRO A 96 10.60 10.92 -1.50
C PRO A 96 9.79 10.90 -2.81
N SER A 97 10.26 11.66 -3.81
CA SER A 97 9.66 11.77 -5.14
C SER A 97 9.57 10.40 -5.84
N PRO A 98 8.51 10.12 -6.62
CA PRO A 98 8.33 8.81 -7.26
C PRO A 98 9.46 8.47 -8.26
N VAL A 99 9.99 7.25 -8.16
CA VAL A 99 11.06 6.72 -9.03
C VAL A 99 10.50 6.36 -10.41
N LYS A 100 11.23 6.71 -11.47
CA LYS A 100 10.82 6.44 -12.87
C LYS A 100 10.88 4.93 -13.15
N GLY A 101 9.73 4.32 -13.49
CA GLY A 101 9.65 2.90 -13.92
C GLY A 101 9.03 1.92 -12.92
N SER A 102 8.69 2.37 -11.71
CA SER A 102 8.01 1.54 -10.70
C SER A 102 6.51 1.34 -11.01
N PRO A 103 5.87 0.27 -10.50
CA PRO A 103 4.43 0.07 -10.61
C PRO A 103 3.65 1.26 -10.03
N LYS A 104 2.41 1.44 -10.48
CA LYS A 104 1.60 2.65 -10.26
C LYS A 104 0.86 2.52 -8.91
N PHE A 105 1.01 3.50 -8.02
CA PHE A 105 0.59 3.41 -6.62
C PHE A 105 -0.71 4.17 -6.31
N LEU A 106 -1.66 3.53 -5.63
CA LEU A 106 -2.75 4.14 -4.86
C LEU A 106 -2.25 4.30 -3.42
N MET A 107 -2.35 5.50 -2.88
CA MET A 107 -1.78 5.86 -1.58
C MET A 107 -2.90 6.25 -0.61
N ILE A 108 -2.97 5.58 0.54
CA ILE A 108 -3.81 5.93 1.70
C ILE A 108 -2.96 6.77 2.65
#